data_AF-A0A1F7JHC2-F1
#
_entry.id   AF-A0A1F7JHC2-F1
#
_cell.length_a   1.000
_cell.length_b   1.000
_cell.length_c   1.000
_cell.angle_alpha   90.00
_cell.angle_beta   90.00
_cell.angle_gamma   90.00
#
_symmetry.space_group_name_H-M   'P 1'
#
loop_
_entity.id
_entity.type
_entity.pdbx_description
1 polymer ?
#
loop_
_entity_poly.entity_id
_entity_poly.type
_entity_poly.pdbx_seq_one_letter_code
_entity_poly.pdbx_strand_id
1 'polypeptide(L)' 'MDIIVYIAISALIITIWHFAFNTSPKDFGLMQMIGVFALGGGIGYAMNSIEVAVLFSIILSLIFI' A
#
# COMPACT_ATOMS: atom_id res chain seq x y z
N MET A 1 -14.24 -9.43 4.09
CA MET A 1 -14.33 -8.78 2.77
C MET A 1 -13.87 -9.75 1.71
N ASP A 2 -14.52 -9.76 0.55
CA ASP A 2 -14.05 -10.56 -0.58
C ASP A 2 -12.66 -10.15 -1.04
N ILE A 3 -11.85 -11.14 -1.39
CA ILE A 3 -10.46 -10.95 -1.80
C ILE A 3 -10.33 -10.02 -3.02
N ILE A 4 -11.34 -10.02 -3.88
CA ILE A 4 -11.43 -9.13 -5.05
C ILE A 4 -11.57 -7.67 -4.63
N VAL A 5 -12.44 -7.38 -3.65
CA VAL A 5 -12.63 -6.02 -3.12
C VAL A 5 -11.33 -5.55 -2.45
N TYR A 6 -10.65 -6.47 -1.76
CA TYR A 6 -9.39 -6.20 -1.11
C TYR A 6 -8.29 -5.80 -2.11
N ILE A 7 -8.12 -6.61 -3.16
CA ILE A 7 -7.17 -6.33 -4.26
C ILE A 7 -7.50 -5.00 -4.94
N ALA A 8 -8.78 -4.72 -5.21
CA ALA A 8 -9.22 -3.49 -5.84
C ALA A 8 -8.89 -2.25 -5.00
N ILE A 9 -9.14 -2.30 -3.69
CA ILE A 9 -8.82 -1.20 -2.76
C ILE A 9 -7.30 -1.01 -2.66
N SER A 10 -6.53 -2.09 -2.51
CA SER A 10 -5.06 -2.01 -2.47
C SER A 10 -4.47 -1.41 -3.75
N ALA A 11 -4.97 -1.81 -4.93
CA ALA A 11 -4.52 -1.27 -6.21
C ALA A 11 -4.86 0.21 -6.37
N LEU A 12 -6.04 0.64 -5.91
CA LEU A 12 -6.46 2.03 -5.93
C LEU A 12 -5.58 2.91 -5.03
N ILE A 13 -5.27 2.43 -3.83
CA ILE A 13 -4.37 3.11 -2.89
C ILE A 13 -2.96 3.24 -3.49
N ILE A 14 -2.41 2.15 -4.04
CA ILE A 14 -1.10 2.16 -4.72
C ILE A 14 -1.08 3.20 -5.84
N THR A 15 -2.14 3.26 -6.64
CA THR A 15 -2.23 4.19 -7.77
C THR A 15 -2.24 5.64 -7.30
N ILE A 16 -3.05 5.96 -6.28
CA ILE A 16 -3.11 7.32 -5.68
C ILE A 16 -1.75 7.72 -5.11
N TRP A 17 -1.08 6.81 -4.38
CA TRP A 17 0.26 7.05 -3.85
C TRP A 17 1.30 7.22 -4.97
N HIS A 18 1.22 6.45 -6.05
CA HIS A 18 2.10 6.65 -7.19
C HIS A 18 1.95 8.07 -7.73
N PHE A 19 0.72 8.50 -8.03
CA PHE A 19 0.47 9.83 -8.57
C PHE A 19 0.83 10.95 -7.60
N ALA A 20 0.63 10.77 -6.28
CA ALA A 20 0.95 11.77 -5.28
C ALA A 20 2.47 11.99 -5.10
N PHE A 21 3.29 10.95 -5.29
CA PHE A 21 4.74 11.01 -5.06
C PHE A 21 5.58 11.06 -6.34
N ASN A 22 4.97 10.94 -7.52
CA ASN A 22 5.65 10.98 -8.82
C ASN A 22 6.03 12.40 -9.29
N THR A 23 6.32 13.33 -8.38
CA THR A 23 6.81 14.67 -8.74
C THR A 23 8.33 14.75 -8.85
N SER A 24 9.10 13.75 -8.37
CA SER A 24 10.53 13.49 -8.69
C SER A 24 11.04 12.23 -7.98
N PRO A 25 10.75 11.00 -8.45
CA PRO A 25 11.24 9.79 -7.78
C PRO A 25 12.68 9.53 -8.21
N LYS A 26 13.66 10.02 -7.45
CA LYS A 26 15.05 9.64 -7.69
C LYS A 26 15.38 8.23 -7.20
N ASP A 27 14.69 7.70 -6.19
CA ASP A 27 15.04 6.38 -5.63
C ASP A 27 13.87 5.50 -5.12
N PHE A 28 12.64 6.01 -5.04
CA PHE A 28 11.51 5.17 -4.58
C PHE A 28 10.85 4.44 -5.74
N GLY A 29 11.34 3.24 -6.02
CA GLY A 29 10.88 2.42 -7.14
C GLY A 29 9.44 1.98 -6.96
N LEU A 30 8.62 2.11 -8.02
CA LEU A 30 7.23 1.65 -8.09
C LEU A 30 7.03 0.24 -7.48
N MET A 31 7.98 -0.67 -7.73
CA MET A 31 7.94 -2.05 -7.23
C MET A 31 8.08 -2.14 -5.70
N GLN A 32 8.89 -1.29 -5.06
CA GLN A 32 8.99 -1.22 -3.60
C GLN A 32 7.69 -0.71 -3.00
N MET A 33 7.10 0.32 -3.59
CA MET A 33 5.80 0.85 -3.16
C MET A 33 4.69 -0.20 -3.29
N ILE A 34 4.60 -0.90 -4.43
CA ILE A 34 3.66 -2.01 -4.61
C ILE A 34 3.88 -3.10 -3.55
N GLY A 35 5.13 -3.47 -3.28
CA GLY A 35 5.47 -4.45 -2.25
C GLY A 35 5.02 -4.03 -0.85
N VAL A 36 5.29 -2.79 -0.46
CA VAL A 36 4.90 -2.23 0.85
C VAL A 36 3.39 -2.25 1.04
N PHE A 37 2.62 -1.81 0.05
CA PHE A 37 1.16 -1.79 0.12
C PHE A 37 0.56 -3.19 0.02
N ALA A 38 1.16 -4.11 -0.74
CA ALA A 38 0.74 -5.51 -0.75
C ALA A 38 0.98 -6.19 0.61
N LEU A 39 2.10 -5.89 1.27
CA LEU A 39 2.39 -6.40 2.61
C LEU A 39 1.45 -5.82 3.67
N GLY A 40 1.25 -4.50 3.68
CA GLY A 40 0.29 -3.87 4.59
C GLY A 40 -1.14 -4.37 4.35
N GLY A 41 -1.53 -4.58 3.10
CA GLY A 41 -2.77 -5.25 2.73
C GLY A 41 -2.85 -6.70 3.24
N GLY A 42 -1.79 -7.50 3.10
CA GLY A 42 -1.76 -8.87 3.64
C GLY A 42 -1.98 -8.92 5.16
N ILE A 43 -1.38 -7.98 5.89
CA ILE A 43 -1.56 -7.87 7.35
C ILE A 43 -3.00 -7.47 7.70
N GLY A 44 -3.56 -6.47 7.02
CA GLY A 44 -4.94 -6.07 7.23
C GLY A 44 -5.96 -7.15 6.88
N TYR A 45 -5.66 -7.99 5.89
CA TYR A 45 -6.47 -9.15 5.56
C TYR A 45 -6.44 -10.19 6.68
N ALA A 46 -5.25 -10.53 7.20
CA ALA A 46 -5.10 -11.46 8.33
C ALA A 46 -5.82 -10.97 9.59
N MET A 47 -5.87 -9.65 9.80
CA MET A 47 -6.52 -9.03 10.95
C MET A 47 -7.99 -8.66 10.71
N ASN A 48 -8.55 -8.95 9.53
CA ASN A 48 -9.91 -8.59 9.12
C ASN A 48 -10.27 -7.11 9.35
N SER A 49 -9.29 -6.21 9.30
CA SER A 49 -9.48 -4.77 9.52
C SER A 49 -8.80 -3.99 8.41
N ILE A 50 -9.58 -3.14 7.75
CA ILE A 50 -9.08 -2.20 6.75
C ILE A 50 -8.22 -1.12 7.41
N GLU A 51 -8.58 -0.69 8.62
CA GLU A 51 -7.81 0.33 9.33
C GLU A 51 -6.38 -0.16 9.56
N VAL A 52 -6.23 -1.41 10.00
CA VAL A 52 -4.92 -2.07 10.15
C VAL A 52 -4.17 -2.11 8.82
N ALA A 53 -4.84 -2.46 7.72
CA ALA A 53 -4.23 -2.54 6.39
C ALA A 53 -3.56 -1.23 5.98
N VAL A 54 -4.31 -0.14 6.14
CA VAL A 54 -3.88 1.21 5.78
C VAL A 54 -2.79 1.69 6.72
N LEU A 55 -2.96 1.49 8.02
CA LEU A 55 -2.03 1.95 9.05
C LEU A 55 -0.67 1.25 8.93
N PHE A 56 -0.66 -0.07 8.69
CA PHE A 56 0.59 -0.80 8.41
C PHE A 56 1.22 -0.42 7.08
N SER A 57 0.43 -0.18 6.03
CA SER A 57 0.98 0.28 4.75
C SER A 57 1.66 1.65 4.89
N ILE A 58 1.10 2.57 5.68
CA ILE A 58 1.69 3.87 5.98
C ILE A 58 2.99 3.71 6.79
N ILE A 59 2.96 2.93 7.87
CA ILE A 59 4.15 2.68 8.71
C ILE A 59 5.28 2.07 7.88
N LEU A 60 4.98 1.05 7.08
CA LEU A 60 5.98 0.42 6.23
C LEU A 60 6.52 1.40 5.19
N SER A 61 5.69 2.28 4.64
CA SER A 61 6.13 3.30 3.67
C SER A 61 7.09 4.33 4.29
N LEU A 62 6.91 4.67 5.57
CA LEU A 62 7.80 5.60 6.29
C LEU A 62 9.23 5.07 6.47
N ILE A 63 9.44 3.75 6.42
CA ILE A 63 10.78 3.14 6.54
C ILE A 63 11.61 3.36 5.27
N PHE A 64 10.96 3.58 4.13
CA PHE A 64 11.61 3.69 2.84
C PHE A 64 11.62 5.11 2.23
N ILE A 65 11.11 6.10 2.96
CA ILE A 65 11.30 7.53 2.68
C ILE A 65 12.63 7.97 3.31
#